data_AF-A0A8T5XNE6-F1
#
_entry.id   AF-A0A8T5XNE6-F1
#
_cell.length_a   1.000
_cell.length_b   1.000
_cell.length_c   1.000
_cell.angle_alpha   90.00
_cell.angle_beta   90.00
_cell.angle_gamma   90.00
#
_symmetry.space_group_name_H-M   'P 1'
#
loop_
_entity.id
_entity.type
_entity.pdbx_description
1 polymer ?
#
loop_
_entity_poly.entity_id
_entity_poly.type
_entity_poly.pdbx_seq_one_letter_code
_entity_poly.pdbx_strand_id
1 'polypeptide(L)'
;MISSDLLEEIQQCKKCLSISNYNKFSLVSHGKIESSYMLISEAPGKKSLNNGQYWKGKGGQIIRTVMSEFDKELEDVFYLTDIVKCWPNENGMNRKPLQTEIRNCSVFLEREISELKPNLIIAFGKTLAEYLLNDKVSMKESHGKVYRSRGTKILVLYHPSRIDQFMNRDLYKSQLRNLFSKLVTNSKDDFEVHLSQNIKKEYTTKKNINQEKVIYTNSTFVLPASGNSITEGDVKRGYLRITKDHKKYFPNDSCDVVIIVMNKTYNVSFKHRGQRSHLLKIGKENMSILGIKSGGSVKINVISDRKYKLEKLQ
;
A
#
# COMPACT_ATOMS: atom_id res chain seq x y z
N MET A 1 -23.89 -15.09 -4.40
CA MET A 1 -22.75 -15.47 -5.27
C MET A 1 -23.01 -14.88 -6.65
N ILE A 2 -21.97 -14.62 -7.43
CA ILE A 2 -22.14 -14.18 -8.82
C ILE A 2 -22.62 -15.34 -9.71
N SER A 3 -23.61 -15.09 -10.56
CA SER A 3 -24.15 -16.08 -11.52
C SER A 3 -23.19 -16.33 -12.70
N SER A 4 -23.22 -17.55 -13.24
CA SER A 4 -22.58 -17.91 -14.51
C SER A 4 -23.03 -16.99 -15.64
N ASP A 5 -24.34 -16.80 -15.73
CA ASP A 5 -25.03 -16.15 -16.84
C ASP A 5 -24.62 -14.66 -16.97
N LEU A 6 -24.47 -13.97 -15.83
CA LEU A 6 -23.92 -12.60 -15.81
C LEU A 6 -22.49 -12.56 -16.36
N LEU A 7 -21.63 -13.50 -15.97
CA LEU A 7 -20.25 -13.52 -16.41
C LEU A 7 -20.13 -13.90 -17.90
N GLU A 8 -20.99 -14.80 -18.39
CA GLU A 8 -21.09 -15.13 -19.82
C GLU A 8 -21.60 -13.94 -20.65
N GLU A 9 -22.61 -13.21 -20.18
CA GLU A 9 -23.09 -11.98 -20.82
C GLU A 9 -21.98 -10.92 -20.89
N ILE A 10 -21.17 -10.79 -19.82
CA ILE A 10 -19.96 -9.95 -19.82
C ILE A 10 -18.99 -10.41 -20.91
N GLN A 11 -18.69 -11.72 -21.04
CA GLN A 11 -17.79 -12.23 -22.08
C GLN A 11 -18.29 -11.89 -23.48
N GLN A 12 -19.57 -12.14 -23.76
CA GLN A 12 -20.17 -11.98 -25.09
C GLN A 12 -20.46 -10.52 -25.47
N CYS A 13 -20.46 -9.59 -24.51
CA CYS A 13 -20.81 -8.18 -24.73
C CYS A 13 -19.91 -7.47 -25.76
N LYS A 14 -20.56 -6.76 -26.70
CA LYS A 14 -19.94 -5.94 -27.76
C LYS A 14 -20.41 -4.47 -27.76
N LYS A 15 -21.09 -4.00 -26.71
CA LYS A 15 -21.74 -2.66 -26.64
C LYS A 15 -20.80 -1.47 -26.87
N CYS A 16 -19.50 -1.60 -26.58
CA CYS A 16 -18.52 -0.52 -26.68
C CYS A 16 -17.66 -0.68 -27.94
N LEU A 17 -18.12 -0.17 -29.10
CA LEU A 17 -17.44 -0.33 -30.40
C LEU A 17 -15.95 0.10 -30.40
N SER A 18 -15.60 1.12 -29.61
CA SER A 18 -14.23 1.59 -29.42
C SER A 18 -13.28 0.55 -28.81
N ILE A 19 -13.81 -0.46 -28.10
CA ILE A 19 -13.04 -1.45 -27.35
C ILE A 19 -13.61 -2.88 -27.42
N SER A 20 -14.56 -3.14 -28.32
CA SER A 20 -15.28 -4.43 -28.42
C SER A 20 -14.39 -5.60 -28.81
N ASN A 21 -13.27 -5.30 -29.49
CA ASN A 21 -12.33 -6.28 -30.03
C ASN A 21 -11.17 -6.58 -29.07
N TYR A 22 -11.12 -5.96 -27.90
CA TYR A 22 -10.07 -6.21 -26.90
C TYR A 22 -10.50 -7.27 -25.88
N ASN A 23 -9.51 -8.00 -25.39
CA ASN A 23 -9.69 -9.06 -24.41
C ASN A 23 -10.38 -8.54 -23.13
N LYS A 24 -11.28 -9.36 -22.61
CA LYS A 24 -11.83 -9.27 -21.26
C LYS A 24 -11.10 -10.28 -20.36
N PHE A 25 -11.30 -10.19 -19.05
CA PHE A 25 -10.84 -11.25 -18.14
C PHE A 25 -11.68 -12.51 -18.27
N SER A 26 -11.07 -13.68 -18.04
CA SER A 26 -11.79 -14.94 -17.96
C SER A 26 -12.52 -15.07 -16.62
N LEU A 27 -13.49 -15.99 -16.56
CA LEU A 27 -14.31 -16.24 -15.36
C LEU A 27 -13.46 -16.42 -14.09
N VAL A 28 -12.39 -17.22 -14.21
CA VAL A 28 -11.47 -17.54 -13.10
C VAL A 28 -10.66 -16.34 -12.59
N SER A 29 -10.51 -15.27 -13.37
CA SER A 29 -9.76 -14.08 -12.95
C SER A 29 -10.45 -13.32 -11.82
N HIS A 30 -11.76 -13.50 -11.64
CA HIS A 30 -12.58 -12.73 -10.69
C HIS A 30 -12.37 -13.11 -9.21
N GLY A 31 -11.59 -14.14 -8.91
CA GLY A 31 -11.33 -14.57 -7.54
C GLY A 31 -12.57 -15.16 -6.86
N LYS A 32 -12.79 -14.84 -5.59
CA LYS A 32 -13.81 -15.48 -4.76
C LYS A 32 -15.22 -14.94 -5.05
N ILE A 33 -15.96 -15.68 -5.88
CA ILE A 33 -17.35 -15.38 -6.32
C ILE A 33 -18.41 -15.31 -5.20
N GLU A 34 -18.03 -15.67 -3.97
CA GLU A 34 -18.86 -15.59 -2.75
C GLU A 34 -18.28 -14.64 -1.69
N SER A 35 -17.30 -13.80 -2.06
CA SER A 35 -16.68 -12.92 -1.07
C SER A 35 -17.65 -11.86 -0.54
N SER A 36 -17.62 -11.63 0.78
CA SER A 36 -18.24 -10.47 1.42
C SER A 36 -17.53 -9.14 1.08
N TYR A 37 -16.41 -9.18 0.35
CA TYR A 37 -15.60 -8.02 0.01
C TYR A 37 -15.38 -7.91 -1.50
N MET A 38 -15.66 -6.74 -2.07
CA MET A 38 -15.45 -6.47 -3.50
C MET A 38 -14.32 -5.44 -3.69
N LEU A 39 -13.39 -5.72 -4.60
CA LEU A 39 -12.24 -4.87 -4.89
C LEU A 39 -12.32 -4.40 -6.35
N ILE A 40 -12.66 -3.12 -6.55
CA ILE A 40 -13.01 -2.59 -7.88
C ILE A 40 -11.94 -1.58 -8.36
N SER A 41 -11.60 -1.64 -9.65
CA SER A 41 -10.80 -0.63 -10.34
C SER A 41 -11.53 0.00 -11.55
N GLU A 42 -10.86 0.93 -12.24
CA GLU A 42 -11.43 1.68 -13.37
C GLU A 42 -11.60 0.81 -14.63
N ALA A 43 -10.58 0.04 -15.00
CA ALA A 43 -10.60 -0.87 -16.16
C ALA A 43 -9.38 -1.81 -16.21
N PRO A 44 -9.45 -2.93 -16.97
CA PRO A 44 -8.31 -3.79 -17.24
C PRO A 44 -7.16 -3.02 -17.88
N GLY A 45 -5.94 -3.32 -17.44
CA GLY A 45 -4.71 -2.83 -18.07
C GLY A 45 -3.94 -3.95 -18.77
N LYS A 46 -3.15 -3.60 -19.80
CA LYS A 46 -2.36 -4.52 -20.63
C LYS A 46 -1.71 -5.68 -19.86
N LYS A 47 -0.95 -5.36 -18.81
CA LYS A 47 -0.25 -6.38 -18.00
C LYS A 47 -1.20 -7.35 -17.33
N SER A 48 -2.32 -6.87 -16.81
CA SER A 48 -3.30 -7.70 -16.11
C SER A 48 -3.94 -8.72 -17.06
N LEU A 49 -4.39 -8.28 -18.25
CA LEU A 49 -4.94 -9.20 -19.26
C LEU A 49 -3.91 -10.17 -19.82
N ASN A 50 -2.69 -9.72 -20.13
CA ASN A 50 -1.60 -10.61 -20.59
C ASN A 50 -1.22 -11.70 -19.56
N ASN A 51 -1.59 -11.53 -18.29
CA ASN A 51 -1.37 -12.50 -17.22
C ASN A 51 -2.66 -13.22 -16.80
N GLY A 52 -3.81 -12.96 -17.45
CA GLY A 52 -5.10 -13.53 -17.07
C GLY A 52 -5.56 -13.21 -15.64
N GLN A 53 -5.05 -12.13 -15.03
CA GLN A 53 -5.25 -11.85 -13.60
C GLN A 53 -5.26 -10.35 -13.30
N TYR A 54 -6.20 -9.89 -12.47
CA TYR A 54 -6.34 -8.47 -12.10
C TYR A 54 -5.08 -7.93 -11.39
N TRP A 55 -4.91 -6.61 -11.33
CA TRP A 55 -3.88 -5.96 -10.50
C TRP A 55 -2.41 -6.40 -10.77
N LYS A 56 -2.03 -6.82 -11.99
CA LYS A 56 -0.61 -7.12 -12.33
C LYS A 56 0.20 -5.92 -12.86
N GLY A 57 -0.43 -4.75 -13.04
CA GLY A 57 0.24 -3.49 -13.36
C GLY A 57 1.06 -2.93 -12.18
N LYS A 58 1.90 -1.91 -12.43
CA LYS A 58 2.77 -1.26 -11.41
C LYS A 58 2.04 -0.89 -10.12
N GLY A 59 0.82 -0.35 -10.22
CA GLY A 59 0.00 0.00 -9.06
C GLY A 59 -0.54 -1.23 -8.32
N GLY A 60 -1.01 -2.23 -9.06
CA GLY A 60 -1.52 -3.47 -8.47
C GLY A 60 -0.44 -4.32 -7.79
N GLN A 61 0.81 -4.25 -8.24
CA GLN A 61 1.95 -4.84 -7.54
C GLN A 61 2.10 -4.31 -6.11
N ILE A 62 1.79 -3.02 -5.84
CA ILE A 62 1.81 -2.46 -4.48
C ILE A 62 0.76 -3.17 -3.61
N ILE A 63 -0.45 -3.32 -4.13
CA ILE A 63 -1.58 -3.95 -3.43
C ILE A 63 -1.30 -5.44 -3.20
N ARG A 64 -0.90 -6.18 -4.25
CA ARG A 64 -0.57 -7.61 -4.14
C ARG A 64 0.60 -7.88 -3.18
N THR A 65 1.65 -7.07 -3.23
CA THR A 65 2.78 -7.18 -2.26
C THR A 65 2.28 -7.03 -0.83
N VAL A 66 1.38 -6.08 -0.55
CA VAL A 66 0.82 -5.91 0.79
C VAL A 66 -0.13 -7.05 1.17
N MET A 67 -0.90 -7.63 0.25
CA MET A 67 -1.73 -8.80 0.55
C MET A 67 -0.88 -10.06 0.83
N SER A 68 0.22 -10.25 0.09
CA SER A 68 1.14 -11.37 0.32
C SER A 68 1.87 -11.34 1.67
N GLU A 69 1.83 -10.22 2.41
CA GLU A 69 2.31 -10.17 3.80
C GLU A 69 1.38 -10.92 4.79
N PHE A 70 0.20 -11.34 4.35
CA PHE A 70 -0.80 -12.12 5.10
C PHE A 70 -0.97 -13.55 4.56
N ASP A 71 -0.03 -14.03 3.72
CA ASP A 71 -0.09 -15.33 3.04
C ASP A 71 -1.41 -15.54 2.24
N LYS A 72 -1.83 -14.47 1.55
CA LYS A 72 -3.00 -14.42 0.66
C LYS A 72 -2.66 -13.77 -0.68
N GLU A 73 -3.36 -14.21 -1.72
CA GLU A 73 -3.57 -13.43 -2.93
C GLU A 73 -4.87 -12.61 -2.82
N LEU A 74 -5.08 -11.66 -3.73
CA LEU A 74 -6.31 -10.85 -3.73
C LEU A 74 -7.55 -11.71 -4.01
N GLU A 75 -7.38 -12.76 -4.81
CA GLU A 75 -8.40 -13.73 -5.20
C GLU A 75 -8.95 -14.53 -4.02
N ASP A 76 -8.16 -14.76 -2.95
CA ASP A 76 -8.60 -15.50 -1.76
C ASP A 76 -9.58 -14.70 -0.90
N VAL A 77 -9.46 -13.37 -0.96
CA VAL A 77 -10.13 -12.42 -0.06
C VAL A 77 -11.26 -11.67 -0.77
N PHE A 78 -11.12 -11.36 -2.05
CA PHE A 78 -12.01 -10.47 -2.78
C PHE A 78 -12.68 -11.12 -3.98
N TYR A 79 -13.88 -10.65 -4.29
CA TYR A 79 -14.36 -10.62 -5.67
C TYR A 79 -13.69 -9.44 -6.38
N LEU A 80 -12.99 -9.72 -7.48
CA LEU A 80 -12.21 -8.78 -8.26
C LEU A 80 -12.97 -8.40 -9.52
N THR A 81 -13.13 -7.10 -9.76
CA THR A 81 -13.79 -6.62 -10.99
C THR A 81 -13.38 -5.18 -11.32
N ASP A 82 -13.82 -4.69 -12.48
CA ASP A 82 -13.62 -3.32 -12.95
C ASP A 82 -14.96 -2.73 -13.40
N ILE A 83 -15.12 -1.40 -13.35
CA ILE A 83 -16.34 -0.76 -13.88
C ILE A 83 -16.47 -0.90 -15.41
N VAL A 84 -15.36 -0.82 -16.14
CA VAL A 84 -15.30 -1.13 -17.59
C VAL A 84 -14.62 -2.47 -17.79
N LYS A 85 -15.27 -3.41 -18.49
CA LYS A 85 -14.85 -4.83 -18.56
C LYS A 85 -13.80 -5.16 -19.65
N CYS A 86 -13.57 -4.24 -20.58
CA CYS A 86 -12.57 -4.36 -21.66
C CYS A 86 -11.40 -3.40 -21.45
N TRP A 87 -10.23 -3.69 -22.03
CA TRP A 87 -9.07 -2.81 -21.96
C TRP A 87 -9.23 -1.51 -22.78
N PRO A 88 -9.34 -0.34 -22.14
CA PRO A 88 -9.35 0.94 -22.83
C PRO A 88 -7.90 1.29 -23.18
N ASN A 89 -7.58 1.22 -24.46
CA ASN A 89 -6.26 1.55 -24.96
C ASN A 89 -6.29 2.53 -26.12
N GLU A 90 -5.13 3.14 -26.32
CA GLU A 90 -4.80 4.07 -27.39
C GLU A 90 -3.33 3.80 -27.72
N ASN A 91 -3.02 3.51 -28.99
CA ASN A 91 -1.68 3.13 -29.45
C ASN A 91 -1.02 2.01 -28.60
N GLY A 92 -1.82 1.04 -28.14
CA GLY A 92 -1.37 -0.10 -27.34
C GLY A 92 -0.96 0.23 -25.89
N MET A 93 -1.28 1.44 -25.41
CA MET A 93 -1.09 1.92 -24.03
C MET A 93 -2.44 2.08 -23.33
N ASN A 94 -2.48 1.92 -22.00
CA ASN A 94 -3.71 2.16 -21.22
C ASN A 94 -4.11 3.65 -21.32
N ARG A 95 -5.38 3.92 -21.65
CA ARG A 95 -6.02 5.24 -21.49
C ARG A 95 -7.10 5.16 -20.41
N LYS A 96 -7.69 6.31 -20.07
CA LYS A 96 -8.94 6.31 -19.30
C LYS A 96 -10.11 5.78 -20.16
N PRO A 97 -11.10 5.12 -19.56
CA PRO A 97 -12.35 4.83 -20.26
C PRO A 97 -13.10 6.12 -20.63
N LEU A 98 -13.88 6.05 -21.69
CA LEU A 98 -14.84 7.08 -22.08
C LEU A 98 -16.10 6.97 -21.21
N GLN A 99 -16.84 8.07 -21.06
CA GLN A 99 -18.11 8.08 -20.31
C GLN A 99 -19.16 7.13 -20.92
N THR A 100 -19.12 6.93 -22.24
CA THR A 100 -19.95 5.94 -22.95
C THR A 100 -19.57 4.51 -22.60
N GLU A 101 -18.26 4.22 -22.47
CA GLU A 101 -17.75 2.90 -22.07
C GLU A 101 -18.14 2.58 -20.62
N ILE A 102 -18.01 3.57 -19.71
CA ILE A 102 -18.49 3.50 -18.33
C ILE A 102 -19.99 3.21 -18.29
N ARG A 103 -20.82 4.04 -18.94
CA ARG A 103 -22.28 3.88 -18.97
C ARG A 103 -22.68 2.49 -19.49
N ASN A 104 -22.07 2.03 -20.56
CA ASN A 104 -22.39 0.73 -21.18
C ASN A 104 -21.98 -0.48 -20.34
N CYS A 105 -20.87 -0.41 -19.61
CA CYS A 105 -20.40 -1.52 -18.76
C CYS A 105 -20.96 -1.47 -17.33
N SER A 106 -21.37 -0.29 -16.84
CA SER A 106 -21.81 -0.10 -15.45
C SER A 106 -23.01 -0.97 -15.06
N VAL A 107 -23.91 -1.29 -16.00
CA VAL A 107 -25.04 -2.21 -15.79
C VAL A 107 -24.60 -3.61 -15.33
N PHE A 108 -23.40 -4.06 -15.71
CA PHE A 108 -22.83 -5.31 -15.22
C PHE A 108 -22.32 -5.15 -13.79
N LEU A 109 -21.71 -4.02 -13.46
CA LEU A 109 -21.23 -3.74 -12.10
C LEU A 109 -22.39 -3.64 -11.10
N GLU A 110 -23.51 -3.02 -11.47
CA GLU A 110 -24.69 -3.00 -10.62
C GLU A 110 -25.24 -4.41 -10.35
N ARG A 111 -25.23 -5.29 -11.37
CA ARG A 111 -25.63 -6.70 -11.21
C ARG A 111 -24.64 -7.48 -10.36
N GLU A 112 -23.33 -7.31 -10.55
CA GLU A 112 -22.31 -7.90 -9.68
C GLU A 112 -22.50 -7.50 -8.21
N ILE A 113 -22.76 -6.22 -7.95
CA ILE A 113 -23.03 -5.71 -6.59
C ILE A 113 -24.34 -6.28 -6.02
N SER A 114 -25.39 -6.38 -6.85
CA SER A 114 -26.71 -6.90 -6.45
C SER A 114 -26.73 -8.42 -6.18
N GLU A 115 -25.96 -9.20 -6.95
CA GLU A 115 -25.84 -10.66 -6.82
C GLU A 115 -24.86 -11.07 -5.70
N LEU A 116 -23.79 -10.30 -5.50
CA LEU A 116 -22.81 -10.57 -4.44
C LEU A 116 -23.26 -10.02 -3.07
N LYS A 117 -23.92 -8.85 -3.05
CA LYS A 117 -24.29 -8.08 -1.84
C LYS A 117 -23.10 -7.92 -0.87
N PRO A 118 -21.98 -7.34 -1.31
CA PRO A 118 -20.77 -7.26 -0.50
C PRO A 118 -20.98 -6.37 0.74
N ASN A 119 -20.42 -6.78 1.87
CA ASN A 119 -20.39 -5.99 3.11
C ASN A 119 -19.51 -4.74 2.97
N LEU A 120 -18.47 -4.82 2.13
CA LEU A 120 -17.58 -3.70 1.81
C LEU A 120 -17.15 -3.74 0.33
N ILE A 121 -17.28 -2.59 -0.34
CA ILE A 121 -16.63 -2.29 -1.61
C ILE A 121 -15.38 -1.44 -1.32
N ILE A 122 -14.25 -1.79 -1.91
CA ILE A 122 -13.03 -0.96 -1.92
C ILE A 122 -12.86 -0.38 -3.32
N ALA A 123 -12.96 0.95 -3.41
CA ALA A 123 -12.97 1.70 -4.65
C ALA A 123 -11.66 2.48 -4.84
N PHE A 124 -10.88 2.14 -5.87
CA PHE A 124 -9.64 2.84 -6.19
C PHE A 124 -9.80 3.91 -7.28
N GLY A 125 -9.52 5.15 -6.91
CA GLY A 125 -9.46 6.28 -7.83
C GLY A 125 -10.77 7.05 -7.98
N LYS A 126 -10.64 8.26 -8.55
CA LYS A 126 -11.71 9.26 -8.57
C LYS A 126 -12.93 8.82 -9.39
N THR A 127 -12.72 8.39 -10.63
CA THR A 127 -13.81 8.01 -11.57
C THR A 127 -14.77 7.00 -10.95
N LEU A 128 -14.23 5.97 -10.29
CA LEU A 128 -14.99 4.91 -9.65
C LEU A 128 -15.67 5.37 -8.35
N ALA A 129 -14.99 6.20 -7.54
CA ALA A 129 -15.59 6.76 -6.34
C ALA A 129 -16.79 7.68 -6.68
N GLU A 130 -16.66 8.53 -7.71
CA GLU A 130 -17.75 9.38 -8.19
C GLU A 130 -18.93 8.56 -8.71
N TYR A 131 -18.64 7.48 -9.44
CA TYR A 131 -19.68 6.56 -9.92
C TYR A 131 -20.45 5.88 -8.79
N LEU A 132 -19.75 5.25 -7.84
CA LEU A 132 -20.39 4.46 -6.77
C LEU A 132 -21.13 5.32 -5.73
N LEU A 133 -20.63 6.55 -5.50
CA LEU A 133 -21.27 7.51 -4.59
C LEU A 133 -22.34 8.36 -5.28
N ASN A 134 -22.39 8.36 -6.62
CA ASN A 134 -23.28 9.20 -7.43
C ASN A 134 -23.14 10.69 -7.09
N ASP A 135 -21.93 11.14 -6.82
CA ASP A 135 -21.60 12.53 -6.42
C ASP A 135 -20.15 12.88 -6.84
N LYS A 136 -19.81 14.17 -6.84
CA LYS A 136 -18.45 14.65 -7.10
C LYS A 136 -17.54 14.35 -5.91
N VAL A 137 -16.36 13.78 -6.17
CA VAL A 137 -15.45 13.30 -5.13
C VAL A 137 -14.13 14.06 -5.12
N SER A 138 -13.82 14.63 -3.95
CA SER A 138 -12.50 15.13 -3.59
C SER A 138 -11.66 13.97 -3.05
N MET A 139 -10.71 13.46 -3.84
CA MET A 139 -9.86 12.35 -3.40
C MET A 139 -9.02 12.68 -2.17
N LYS A 140 -8.64 13.96 -1.97
CA LYS A 140 -7.91 14.42 -0.78
C LYS A 140 -8.74 14.22 0.49
N GLU A 141 -10.04 14.49 0.43
CA GLU A 141 -10.93 14.42 1.59
C GLU A 141 -11.56 13.03 1.76
N SER A 142 -11.75 12.28 0.67
CA SER A 142 -12.38 10.96 0.67
C SER A 142 -11.42 9.80 0.85
N HIS A 143 -10.12 9.96 0.55
CA HIS A 143 -9.16 8.89 0.75
C HIS A 143 -9.13 8.45 2.22
N GLY A 144 -9.42 7.15 2.43
CA GLY A 144 -9.42 6.52 3.73
C GLY A 144 -10.76 6.59 4.49
N LYS A 145 -11.79 7.18 3.90
CA LYS A 145 -13.14 7.24 4.48
C LYS A 145 -14.04 6.15 3.90
N VAL A 146 -14.88 5.61 4.79
CA VAL A 146 -16.01 4.75 4.43
C VAL A 146 -17.25 5.61 4.25
N TYR A 147 -17.95 5.40 3.14
CA TYR A 147 -19.24 5.97 2.79
C TYR A 147 -20.29 4.85 2.75
N ARG A 148 -21.58 5.21 2.66
CA ARG A 148 -22.67 4.26 2.41
C ARG A 148 -23.44 4.69 1.18
N SER A 149 -23.58 3.81 0.19
CA SER A 149 -24.37 4.02 -1.02
C SER A 149 -25.12 2.74 -1.37
N ARG A 150 -26.39 2.86 -1.76
CA ARG A 150 -27.27 1.73 -2.14
C ARG A 150 -27.23 0.56 -1.12
N GLY A 151 -27.18 0.88 0.17
CA GLY A 151 -27.11 -0.06 1.29
C GLY A 151 -25.69 -0.49 1.71
N THR A 152 -24.74 -0.48 0.77
CA THR A 152 -23.38 -1.04 0.90
C THR A 152 -22.36 -0.03 1.43
N LYS A 153 -21.37 -0.49 2.21
CA LYS A 153 -20.22 0.32 2.64
C LYS A 153 -19.21 0.44 1.49
N ILE A 154 -18.70 1.65 1.23
CA ILE A 154 -17.68 1.92 0.20
C ILE A 154 -16.48 2.62 0.83
N LEU A 155 -15.31 1.99 0.82
CA LEU A 155 -14.04 2.61 1.19
C LEU A 155 -13.38 3.22 -0.04
N VAL A 156 -13.15 4.53 -0.02
CA VAL A 156 -12.49 5.25 -1.14
C VAL A 156 -10.99 5.34 -0.92
N LEU A 157 -10.19 4.90 -1.90
CA LEU A 157 -8.74 4.94 -1.87
C LEU A 157 -8.13 5.60 -3.11
N TYR A 158 -6.96 6.24 -2.97
CA TYR A 158 -6.18 6.68 -4.13
C TYR A 158 -5.79 5.50 -5.00
N HIS A 159 -5.90 5.63 -6.33
CA HIS A 159 -5.43 4.56 -7.22
C HIS A 159 -3.90 4.45 -7.16
N PRO A 160 -3.33 3.26 -6.92
CA PRO A 160 -1.91 3.09 -6.58
C PRO A 160 -0.92 3.46 -7.70
N SER A 161 -1.38 3.57 -8.96
CA SER A 161 -0.50 3.86 -10.12
C SER A 161 0.18 5.24 -10.09
N ARG A 162 -0.39 6.21 -9.35
CA ARG A 162 0.14 7.58 -9.22
C ARG A 162 0.30 8.01 -7.76
N ILE A 163 0.42 7.05 -6.85
CA ILE A 163 0.32 7.31 -5.40
C ILE A 163 1.33 8.33 -4.88
N ASP A 164 2.55 8.33 -5.43
CA ASP A 164 3.64 9.22 -5.03
C ASP A 164 3.35 10.71 -5.32
N GLN A 165 2.36 11.00 -6.18
CA GLN A 165 1.90 12.36 -6.48
C GLN A 165 0.90 12.89 -5.45
N PHE A 166 0.36 12.02 -4.59
CA PHE A 166 -0.69 12.34 -3.63
C PHE A 166 -0.26 12.12 -2.19
N MET A 167 0.59 11.13 -1.93
CA MET A 167 1.05 10.80 -0.57
C MET A 167 2.33 9.96 -0.58
N ASN A 168 2.97 9.85 0.59
CA ASN A 168 4.10 8.95 0.79
C ASN A 168 3.67 7.48 0.59
N ARG A 169 4.44 6.75 -0.24
CA ARG A 169 4.15 5.36 -0.62
C ARG A 169 4.16 4.38 0.55
N ASP A 170 5.03 4.57 1.53
CA ASP A 170 5.14 3.64 2.67
C ASP A 170 4.03 3.88 3.70
N LEU A 171 3.58 5.13 3.86
CA LEU A 171 2.33 5.45 4.56
C LEU A 171 1.12 4.78 3.88
N TYR A 172 1.02 4.86 2.55
CA TYR A 172 -0.05 4.19 1.81
C TYR A 172 -0.02 2.66 1.97
N LYS A 173 1.17 2.04 1.89
CA LYS A 173 1.33 0.60 2.19
C LYS A 173 0.93 0.28 3.63
N SER A 174 1.28 1.13 4.61
CA SER A 174 0.88 0.94 6.01
C SER A 174 -0.64 1.00 6.21
N GLN A 175 -1.33 1.91 5.52
CA GLN A 175 -2.80 1.96 5.50
C GLN A 175 -3.41 0.70 4.86
N LEU A 176 -2.87 0.23 3.72
CA LEU A 176 -3.29 -1.02 3.10
C LEU A 176 -3.06 -2.23 4.01
N ARG A 177 -1.95 -2.29 4.76
CA ARG A 177 -1.67 -3.35 5.74
C ARG A 177 -2.72 -3.38 6.85
N ASN A 178 -3.06 -2.23 7.42
CA ASN A 178 -4.10 -2.13 8.45
C ASN A 178 -5.47 -2.57 7.92
N LEU A 179 -5.82 -2.14 6.70
CA LEU A 179 -7.04 -2.55 6.03
C LEU A 179 -7.08 -4.07 5.78
N PHE A 180 -6.01 -4.63 5.22
CA PHE A 180 -5.96 -6.05 4.85
C PHE A 180 -5.84 -6.97 6.06
N SER A 181 -5.12 -6.58 7.12
CA SER A 181 -5.10 -7.34 8.37
C SER A 181 -6.51 -7.51 8.93
N LYS A 182 -7.31 -6.43 8.99
CA LYS A 182 -8.72 -6.48 9.40
C LYS A 182 -9.57 -7.37 8.49
N LEU A 183 -9.42 -7.27 7.17
CA LEU A 183 -10.21 -8.06 6.21
C LEU A 183 -9.87 -9.55 6.21
N VAL A 184 -8.63 -9.91 6.51
CA VAL A 184 -8.17 -11.31 6.61
C VAL A 184 -8.51 -11.92 7.99
N THR A 185 -8.50 -11.13 9.07
CA THR A 185 -8.75 -11.64 10.44
C THR A 185 -10.21 -11.59 10.88
N ASN A 186 -11.01 -10.60 10.48
CA ASN A 186 -12.39 -10.46 10.93
C ASN A 186 -13.36 -11.21 10.02
N SER A 187 -13.93 -12.31 10.54
CA SER A 187 -15.08 -12.98 9.96
C SER A 187 -16.38 -12.30 10.39
N LYS A 188 -16.82 -11.31 9.58
CA LYS A 188 -18.10 -10.61 9.66
C LYS A 188 -18.22 -9.55 10.78
N ASP A 189 -18.87 -8.46 10.38
CA ASP A 189 -19.41 -7.33 11.14
C ASP A 189 -18.45 -6.29 11.77
N ASP A 190 -19.00 -5.08 11.86
CA ASP A 190 -18.40 -3.78 12.24
C ASP A 190 -16.99 -3.41 11.75
N PHE A 191 -16.88 -3.36 10.42
CA PHE A 191 -15.95 -2.44 9.74
C PHE A 191 -16.32 -0.97 9.99
N GLU A 192 -15.80 -0.41 11.08
CA GLU A 192 -15.40 1.00 11.15
C GLU A 192 -13.93 1.13 10.70
N VAL A 193 -13.76 1.54 9.44
CA VAL A 193 -12.45 1.89 8.89
C VAL A 193 -12.39 3.39 8.71
N HIS A 194 -12.06 4.09 9.81
CA HIS A 194 -11.40 5.37 9.71
C HIS A 194 -9.90 5.11 9.47
N LEU A 195 -9.46 5.12 8.21
CA LEU A 195 -8.05 5.36 7.91
C LEU A 195 -7.79 6.86 8.18
N SER A 196 -7.60 7.17 9.46
CA SER A 196 -7.46 8.52 9.98
C SER A 196 -6.40 9.30 9.20
N GLN A 197 -6.77 10.45 8.63
CA GLN A 197 -5.84 11.32 7.91
C GLN A 197 -4.81 12.00 8.84
N ASN A 198 -4.92 11.79 10.16
CA ASN A 198 -3.95 12.19 11.18
C ASN A 198 -3.76 11.06 12.19
N ILE A 199 -2.55 10.49 12.29
CA ILE A 199 -2.16 9.65 13.45
C ILE A 199 -1.20 10.47 14.32
N LYS A 200 -1.78 11.18 15.29
CA LYS A 200 -1.09 11.66 16.50
C LYS A 200 -1.72 10.91 17.67
N LYS A 201 -0.98 9.92 18.22
CA LYS A 201 -1.40 9.06 19.36
C LYS A 201 -2.68 8.23 19.06
N GLU A 202 -2.92 7.06 19.62
CA GLU A 202 -2.22 6.19 20.57
C GLU A 202 -2.09 4.77 19.96
N TYR A 203 -1.39 3.85 20.63
CA TYR A 203 -1.92 2.50 20.96
C TYR A 203 -0.88 1.68 21.74
N THR A 204 -1.22 1.35 22.97
CA THR A 204 -0.50 0.46 23.88
C THR A 204 -0.91 -1.00 23.63
N THR A 205 0.07 -1.92 23.53
CA THR A 205 0.08 -3.32 24.02
C THR A 205 -1.24 -4.13 24.12
N LYS A 206 -1.38 -5.37 23.62
CA LYS A 206 -0.45 -6.53 23.70
C LYS A 206 -0.91 -7.69 22.74
N LYS A 207 0.05 -8.37 22.09
CA LYS A 207 0.30 -9.85 21.99
C LYS A 207 -0.89 -10.85 21.89
N ASN A 208 -0.88 -11.92 21.06
CA ASN A 208 0.21 -12.89 20.76
C ASN A 208 0.09 -13.49 19.31
N ILE A 209 1.19 -13.58 18.52
CA ILE A 209 2.04 -14.77 18.24
C ILE A 209 1.31 -15.90 17.46
N ASN A 210 1.57 -16.15 16.17
CA ASN A 210 2.79 -16.73 15.56
C ASN A 210 2.74 -16.55 14.02
N GLN A 211 3.81 -16.50 13.21
CA GLN A 211 5.23 -16.22 13.44
C GLN A 211 5.62 -15.07 12.49
N GLU A 212 6.45 -14.11 12.92
CA GLU A 212 6.52 -12.81 12.23
C GLU A 212 7.92 -12.41 11.76
N LYS A 213 7.94 -11.73 10.61
CA LYS A 213 9.06 -10.89 10.17
C LYS A 213 9.12 -9.64 11.06
N VAL A 214 9.78 -9.76 12.22
CA VAL A 214 9.71 -8.82 13.35
C VAL A 214 9.73 -7.35 12.92
N ILE A 215 8.60 -6.68 13.06
CA ILE A 215 8.46 -5.24 12.85
C ILE A 215 8.98 -4.53 14.10
N TYR A 216 10.23 -4.09 14.08
CA TYR A 216 10.91 -3.44 15.21
C TYR A 216 10.44 -2.00 15.51
N THR A 217 9.20 -1.63 15.17
CA THR A 217 8.59 -0.35 15.59
C THR A 217 8.71 -0.16 17.10
N ASN A 218 9.16 1.02 17.52
CA ASN A 218 9.46 1.40 18.91
C ASN A 218 10.67 0.68 19.56
N SER A 219 11.47 -0.08 18.80
CA SER A 219 12.73 -0.62 19.32
C SER A 219 13.77 0.50 19.53
N THR A 220 14.52 0.43 20.63
CA THR A 220 15.53 1.42 21.01
C THR A 220 16.86 0.72 21.25
N PHE A 221 17.94 1.29 20.71
CA PHE A 221 19.31 0.78 20.87
C PHE A 221 20.35 1.89 20.76
N VAL A 222 21.60 1.57 21.05
CA VAL A 222 22.74 2.50 20.94
C VAL A 222 23.61 2.10 19.75
N LEU A 223 24.02 3.09 18.96
CA LEU A 223 25.13 2.95 18.03
C LEU A 223 26.35 3.70 18.58
N PRO A 224 27.55 3.12 18.50
CA PRO A 224 27.86 1.81 17.94
C PRO A 224 27.49 0.67 18.92
N ALA A 225 27.52 -0.58 18.46
CA ALA A 225 27.37 -1.73 19.37
C ALA A 225 28.54 -1.85 20.34
N SER A 226 28.34 -2.55 21.46
CA SER A 226 29.41 -2.79 22.44
C SER A 226 30.69 -3.33 21.79
N GLY A 227 31.86 -2.91 22.29
CA GLY A 227 33.16 -3.24 21.71
C GLY A 227 33.50 -2.52 20.39
N ASN A 228 32.64 -1.66 19.86
CA ASN A 228 32.91 -0.82 18.69
C ASN A 228 32.93 0.67 19.10
N SER A 229 33.59 1.52 18.31
CA SER A 229 33.63 2.98 18.53
C SER A 229 33.32 3.75 17.24
N ILE A 230 32.76 4.96 17.37
CA ILE A 230 32.69 5.90 16.26
C ILE A 230 34.09 6.48 16.06
N THR A 231 34.65 6.33 14.86
CA THR A 231 36.01 6.82 14.57
C THR A 231 36.00 8.29 14.12
N GLU A 232 37.11 9.00 14.25
CA GLU A 232 37.29 10.32 13.65
C GLU A 232 36.97 10.34 12.15
N GLY A 233 37.32 9.26 11.45
CA GLY A 233 37.03 9.06 10.03
C GLY A 233 35.55 8.93 9.71
N ASP A 234 34.72 8.52 10.66
CA ASP A 234 33.27 8.46 10.55
C ASP A 234 32.64 9.81 10.88
N VAL A 235 33.11 10.51 11.94
CA VAL A 235 32.72 11.90 12.25
C VAL A 235 33.01 12.84 11.08
N LYS A 236 34.24 12.82 10.55
CA LYS A 236 34.70 13.67 9.44
C LYS A 236 33.93 13.44 8.13
N ARG A 237 33.28 12.27 7.98
CA ARG A 237 32.45 11.90 6.82
C ARG A 237 30.94 11.93 7.08
N GLY A 238 30.50 12.11 8.33
CA GLY A 238 29.10 12.10 8.72
C GLY A 238 28.44 10.72 8.63
N TYR A 239 29.14 9.66 9.00
CA TYR A 239 28.62 8.27 8.98
C TYR A 239 28.36 7.73 10.38
N LEU A 240 27.29 6.94 10.50
CA LEU A 240 27.11 5.94 11.56
C LEU A 240 27.26 4.55 10.95
N ARG A 241 27.97 3.66 11.66
CA ARG A 241 28.19 2.27 11.24
C ARG A 241 27.21 1.35 11.96
N ILE A 242 26.57 0.48 11.18
CA ILE A 242 25.58 -0.48 11.66
C ILE A 242 26.22 -1.88 11.58
N THR A 243 26.56 -2.41 12.75
CA THR A 243 27.13 -3.74 12.97
C THR A 243 26.05 -4.83 12.93
N LYS A 244 26.46 -6.10 12.91
CA LYS A 244 25.58 -7.29 12.80
C LYS A 244 24.38 -7.23 13.75
N ASP A 245 24.62 -6.80 14.98
CA ASP A 245 23.68 -6.69 16.10
C ASP A 245 22.47 -5.81 15.78
N HIS A 246 22.71 -4.78 14.96
CA HIS A 246 21.74 -3.75 14.62
C HIS A 246 21.21 -3.84 13.19
N LYS A 247 21.81 -4.64 12.29
CA LYS A 247 21.38 -4.75 10.88
C LYS A 247 19.89 -5.07 10.72
N LYS A 248 19.34 -5.89 11.61
CA LYS A 248 17.92 -6.30 11.63
C LYS A 248 16.92 -5.14 11.77
N TYR A 249 17.38 -3.98 12.26
CA TYR A 249 16.57 -2.76 12.40
C TYR A 249 16.60 -1.86 11.16
N PHE A 250 17.41 -2.18 10.15
CA PHE A 250 17.65 -1.37 8.96
C PHE A 250 17.28 -2.12 7.67
N PRO A 251 17.15 -1.41 6.52
CA PRO A 251 16.79 -2.04 5.26
C PRO A 251 17.81 -3.07 4.76
N ASN A 252 17.33 -4.06 4.01
CA ASN A 252 18.18 -5.08 3.36
C ASN A 252 18.71 -4.62 1.98
N ASP A 253 18.36 -3.41 1.56
CA ASP A 253 18.70 -2.75 0.30
C ASP A 253 19.28 -1.34 0.55
N SER A 254 20.11 -0.84 -0.37
CA SER A 254 20.59 0.55 -0.30
C SER A 254 19.47 1.48 -0.75
N CYS A 255 19.09 2.42 0.09
CA CYS A 255 17.96 3.32 -0.11
C CYS A 255 18.13 4.60 0.72
N ASP A 256 17.29 5.60 0.51
CA ASP A 256 17.19 6.73 1.43
C ASP A 256 16.24 6.38 2.58
N VAL A 257 16.59 6.84 3.77
CA VAL A 257 15.82 6.67 5.01
C VAL A 257 15.62 8.01 5.69
N VAL A 258 14.62 8.10 6.56
CA VAL A 258 14.28 9.31 7.30
C VAL A 258 14.94 9.26 8.68
N ILE A 259 15.67 10.31 9.04
CA ILE A 259 16.10 10.54 10.43
C ILE A 259 15.40 11.75 11.04
N ILE A 260 15.14 11.70 12.34
CA ILE A 260 14.69 12.83 13.16
C ILE A 260 15.82 13.19 14.13
N VAL A 261 16.25 14.45 14.11
CA VAL A 261 17.28 15.03 15.00
C VAL A 261 16.75 16.36 15.51
N MET A 262 16.71 16.56 16.84
CA MET A 262 16.15 17.77 17.48
C MET A 262 14.80 18.24 16.88
N ASN A 263 13.87 17.29 16.69
CA ASN A 263 12.55 17.49 16.07
C ASN A 263 12.54 17.96 14.59
N LYS A 264 13.70 18.15 13.95
CA LYS A 264 13.83 18.32 12.50
C LYS A 264 13.96 16.96 11.81
N THR A 265 13.50 16.88 10.57
CA THR A 265 13.46 15.64 9.77
C THR A 265 14.39 15.77 8.57
N TYR A 266 15.23 14.76 8.33
CA TYR A 266 16.22 14.73 7.25
C TYR A 266 16.12 13.42 6.46
N ASN A 267 16.15 13.51 5.13
CA ASN A 267 16.33 12.34 4.26
C ASN A 267 17.82 12.07 4.10
N VAL A 268 18.25 10.85 4.41
CA VAL A 268 19.67 10.47 4.45
C VAL A 268 19.90 9.11 3.80
N SER A 269 21.03 8.98 3.11
CA SER A 269 21.37 7.74 2.40
C SER A 269 21.79 6.64 3.37
N PHE A 270 21.12 5.49 3.28
CA PHE A 270 21.52 4.24 3.91
C PHE A 270 22.13 3.30 2.84
N LYS A 271 23.32 2.77 3.12
CA LYS A 271 24.02 1.82 2.25
C LYS A 271 24.09 0.44 2.88
N HIS A 272 23.27 -0.47 2.34
CA HIS A 272 23.40 -1.90 2.58
C HIS A 272 24.70 -2.42 1.95
N ARG A 273 25.50 -3.17 2.71
CA ARG A 273 26.85 -3.63 2.31
C ARG A 273 27.09 -5.13 2.54
N GLY A 274 26.01 -5.92 2.48
CA GLY A 274 26.05 -7.37 2.70
C GLY A 274 26.64 -7.69 4.08
N GLN A 275 27.72 -8.47 4.11
CA GLN A 275 28.38 -8.89 5.35
C GLN A 275 29.12 -7.74 6.06
N ARG A 276 29.64 -6.73 5.34
CA ARG A 276 30.32 -5.57 5.95
C ARG A 276 29.34 -4.70 6.76
N SER A 277 29.84 -3.87 7.67
CA SER A 277 28.99 -2.90 8.39
C SER A 277 28.31 -1.97 7.39
N HIS A 278 26.99 -1.79 7.56
CA HIS A 278 26.20 -0.87 6.75
C HIS A 278 26.47 0.57 7.18
N LEU A 279 26.17 1.54 6.32
CA LEU A 279 26.47 2.96 6.56
C LEU A 279 25.19 3.78 6.51
N LEU A 280 24.94 4.57 7.55
CA LEU A 280 23.91 5.61 7.58
C LEU A 280 24.59 6.98 7.48
N LYS A 281 24.35 7.72 6.40
CA LYS A 281 25.02 8.99 6.12
C LYS A 281 24.25 10.19 6.69
N ILE A 282 24.34 10.40 8.00
CA ILE A 282 23.61 11.48 8.66
C ILE A 282 24.15 12.89 8.37
N GLY A 283 25.42 13.00 7.94
CA GLY A 283 26.07 14.27 7.59
C GLY A 283 26.71 15.00 8.77
N LYS A 284 27.69 15.88 8.49
CA LYS A 284 28.50 16.57 9.50
C LYS A 284 27.67 17.46 10.44
N GLU A 285 26.66 18.15 9.89
CA GLU A 285 25.76 19.01 10.64
C GLU A 285 25.03 18.21 11.73
N ASN A 286 24.39 17.09 11.36
CA ASN A 286 23.69 16.23 12.31
C ASN A 286 24.64 15.55 13.33
N MET A 287 25.87 15.19 12.94
CA MET A 287 26.88 14.73 13.93
C MET A 287 27.16 15.82 14.98
N SER A 288 27.28 17.08 14.54
CA SER A 288 27.53 18.23 15.43
C SER A 288 26.33 18.53 16.33
N ILE A 289 25.12 18.53 15.77
CA ILE A 289 23.86 18.73 16.50
C ILE A 289 23.66 17.65 17.58
N LEU A 290 24.00 16.39 17.28
CA LEU A 290 23.94 15.28 18.25
C LEU A 290 25.14 15.25 19.21
N GLY A 291 26.14 16.12 19.04
CA GLY A 291 27.36 16.15 19.85
C GLY A 291 28.27 14.93 19.66
N ILE A 292 28.15 14.21 18.54
CA ILE A 292 28.87 12.95 18.29
C ILE A 292 30.33 13.24 17.95
N LYS A 293 31.24 12.74 18.79
CA LYS A 293 32.70 12.81 18.64
C LYS A 293 33.30 11.41 18.45
N SER A 294 34.61 11.34 18.20
CA SER A 294 35.35 10.06 18.23
C SER A 294 35.18 9.40 19.60
N GLY A 295 34.96 8.08 19.63
CA GLY A 295 34.62 7.33 20.86
C GLY A 295 33.21 7.59 21.39
N GLY A 296 32.44 8.49 20.79
CA GLY A 296 31.07 8.80 21.20
C GLY A 296 30.04 7.78 20.72
N SER A 297 28.81 7.96 21.22
CA SER A 297 27.66 7.09 20.96
C SER A 297 26.38 7.91 20.72
N VAL A 298 25.39 7.31 20.08
CA VAL A 298 24.09 7.90 19.77
C VAL A 298 22.97 6.90 20.03
N LYS A 299 21.88 7.36 20.63
CA LYS A 299 20.67 6.54 20.84
C LYS A 299 19.81 6.58 19.57
N ILE A 300 19.44 5.41 19.08
CA ILE A 300 18.53 5.22 17.96
C ILE A 300 17.20 4.68 18.50
N ASN A 301 16.11 5.37 18.19
CA ASN A 301 14.76 4.85 18.38
C ASN A 301 14.17 4.58 16.98
N VAL A 302 13.79 3.34 16.69
CA VAL A 302 13.12 2.95 15.45
C VAL A 302 11.68 3.43 15.52
N ILE A 303 11.32 4.45 14.75
CA ILE A 303 9.97 5.00 14.74
C ILE A 303 9.07 4.16 13.83
N SER A 304 9.56 3.79 12.66
CA SER A 304 8.90 2.87 11.72
C SER A 304 9.94 2.24 10.80
N ASP A 305 9.51 1.39 9.87
CA ASP A 305 10.35 1.03 8.72
C ASP A 305 10.91 2.30 8.07
N ARG A 306 12.22 2.24 7.74
CA ARG A 306 13.01 3.34 7.16
C ARG A 306 12.94 4.68 7.91
N LYS A 307 12.55 4.72 9.20
CA LYS A 307 12.45 5.98 9.98
C LYS A 307 13.00 5.85 11.40
N TYR A 308 13.96 6.70 11.74
CA TYR A 308 14.72 6.62 12.99
C TYR A 308 14.76 7.98 13.70
N LYS A 309 14.61 8.02 15.02
CA LYS A 309 14.90 9.20 15.84
C LYS A 309 16.26 9.02 16.49
N LEU A 310 17.17 9.94 16.19
CA LEU A 310 18.52 10.00 16.73
C LEU A 310 18.53 10.97 17.90
N GLU A 311 19.03 10.52 19.04
CA GLU A 311 19.11 11.29 20.27
C GLU A 311 20.54 11.21 20.83
N LYS A 312 21.03 12.35 21.34
CA LYS A 312 22.25 12.36 22.15
C LYS A 312 22.01 11.52 23.41
N LEU A 313 22.97 10.66 23.77
CA LEU A 313 23.00 10.03 25.08
C LEU A 313 23.43 11.08 26.12
N GLN A 314 22.69 11.16 27.22
CA GLN A 314 23.02 12.02 28.36
C GLN A 314 24.32 11.55 29.01
#